data_AF-L8IF65-F1
#
_entry.id   AF-L8IF65-F1
#
_cell.length_a   1.000
_cell.length_b   1.000
_cell.length_c   1.000
_cell.angle_alpha   90.00
_cell.angle_beta   90.00
_cell.angle_gamma   90.00
#
_symmetry.space_group_name_H-M   'P 1'
#
loop_
_entity.id
_entity.type
_entity.pdbx_description
1 polymer ?
#
loop_
_entity_poly.entity_id
_entity_poly.type
_entity_poly.pdbx_seq_one_letter_code
_entity_poly.pdbx_strand_id
1 'polypeptide(L)'
;MEVRVGRFQGRRVSVWEVLFSSYLSQARRDELLAQHAAGALALPALVAVLTQLIEETEERLSKVSFRGLRRQVSASELHTSGILGPETLRDLAQGTKTLQEVTEMDSVKRYLEGTSCIAGVLVPAKDEPGRQEKMSISQAMWKGVLRPGTALVLLEAQAATGFVIDPVRNQKLSVEEAVAAGVVGGELQEKLLSAERAVTGYTDPYTGQQISLFQAMKKDLIVREHGIRLLEAQIATGGVIDPVHSHRVPVDVAYQRGYFDEEMNRVLEDPSDDTKGFFDPNTHENLTYVQLLRRCVRDPDTGLYMLQLA
;
A
#
# COMPACT_ATOMS: atom_id res chain seq x y z
N MET A 1 -14.77 16.28 28.10
CA MET A 1 -15.73 15.46 27.34
C MET A 1 -15.07 14.13 27.07
N GLU A 2 -15.82 13.04 27.14
CA GLU A 2 -15.32 11.70 26.82
C GLU A 2 -15.90 11.27 25.49
N VAL A 3 -15.04 10.94 24.54
CA VAL A 3 -15.43 10.60 23.17
C VAL A 3 -15.15 9.11 22.95
N ARG A 4 -16.14 8.40 22.42
CA ARG A 4 -16.09 6.94 22.27
C ARG A 4 -15.56 6.46 20.92
N VAL A 5 -15.50 7.34 19.93
CA VAL A 5 -15.16 7.01 18.53
C VAL A 5 -14.25 8.06 17.91
N GLY A 6 -13.58 7.69 16.81
CA GLY A 6 -12.72 8.57 16.03
C GLY A 6 -11.40 8.94 16.72
N ARG A 7 -10.77 10.04 16.27
CA ARG A 7 -9.43 10.47 16.69
C ARG A 7 -9.28 10.68 18.22
N PHE A 8 -10.39 10.96 18.90
CA PHE A 8 -10.40 11.24 20.34
C PHE A 8 -10.83 10.04 21.18
N GLN A 9 -10.98 8.86 20.58
CA GLN A 9 -11.41 7.65 21.27
C GLN A 9 -10.51 7.35 22.48
N GLY A 10 -11.14 7.11 23.63
CA GLY A 10 -10.45 6.74 24.88
C GLY A 10 -9.67 7.89 25.53
N ARG A 11 -9.80 9.13 25.03
CA ARG A 11 -9.15 10.32 25.60
C ARG A 11 -10.19 11.29 26.15
N ARG A 12 -9.88 11.90 27.30
CA ARG A 12 -10.59 13.09 27.78
C ARG A 12 -10.14 14.29 26.97
N VAL A 13 -11.08 14.92 26.28
CA VAL A 13 -10.83 16.09 25.41
C VAL A 13 -11.65 17.29 25.84
N SER A 14 -11.11 18.48 25.59
CA SER A 14 -11.80 19.74 25.85
C SER A 14 -12.80 20.06 24.73
N VAL A 15 -13.84 20.83 25.07
CA VAL A 15 -14.80 21.37 24.08
C VAL A 15 -14.07 22.20 23.01
N TRP A 16 -13.03 22.93 23.43
CA TRP A 16 -12.19 23.75 22.55
C TRP A 16 -11.44 22.91 21.51
N GLU A 17 -10.79 21.82 21.93
CA GLU A 17 -10.11 20.90 21.00
C GLU A 17 -11.06 20.33 19.95
N VAL A 18 -12.30 20.01 20.34
CA VAL A 18 -13.31 19.48 19.42
C VAL A 18 -13.83 20.56 18.47
N LEU A 19 -14.13 21.76 18.96
CA LEU A 19 -14.58 22.87 18.12
C LEU A 19 -13.55 23.19 17.03
N PHE A 20 -12.26 23.14 17.37
CA PHE A 20 -11.15 23.41 16.45
C PHE A 20 -10.62 22.17 15.71
N SER A 21 -11.33 21.04 15.79
CA SER A 21 -10.95 19.79 15.12
C SER A 21 -11.38 19.73 13.65
N SER A 22 -10.99 18.63 12.98
CA SER A 22 -11.43 18.29 11.62
C SER A 22 -12.94 18.01 11.51
N TYR A 23 -13.62 17.69 12.62
CA TYR A 23 -15.04 17.35 12.60
C TYR A 23 -15.96 18.53 12.29
N LEU A 24 -15.54 19.77 12.62
CA LEU A 24 -16.36 20.96 12.38
C LEU A 24 -15.78 21.86 11.29
N SER A 25 -16.66 22.35 10.42
CA SER A 25 -16.36 23.48 9.53
C SER A 25 -16.30 24.78 10.32
N GLN A 26 -15.61 25.78 9.77
CA GLN A 26 -15.53 27.11 10.39
C GLN A 26 -16.93 27.73 10.56
N ALA A 27 -17.79 27.64 9.53
CA ALA A 27 -19.15 28.15 9.61
C ALA A 27 -19.97 27.51 10.75
N ARG A 28 -19.91 26.18 10.90
CA ARG A 28 -20.64 25.46 11.95
C ARG A 28 -20.06 25.74 13.34
N ARG A 29 -18.74 25.93 13.44
CA ARG A 29 -18.07 26.36 14.68
C ARG A 29 -18.56 27.74 15.11
N ASP A 30 -18.56 28.70 14.19
CA ASP A 30 -18.94 30.09 14.47
C ASP A 30 -20.41 30.17 14.86
N GLU A 31 -21.28 29.38 14.22
CA GLU A 31 -22.69 29.23 14.60
C GLU A 31 -22.85 28.72 16.06
N LEU A 32 -22.18 27.62 16.42
CA LEU A 32 -22.27 27.05 17.76
C LEU A 32 -21.70 27.98 18.83
N LEU A 33 -20.61 28.68 18.53
CA LEU A 33 -20.01 29.68 19.42
C LEU A 33 -20.94 30.88 19.60
N ALA A 34 -21.60 31.36 18.54
CA ALA A 34 -22.56 32.45 18.62
C ALA A 34 -23.79 32.08 19.45
N GLN A 35 -24.34 30.87 19.26
CA GLN A 35 -25.47 30.37 20.05
C GLN A 35 -25.13 30.22 21.53
N HIS A 36 -23.90 29.78 21.84
CA HIS A 36 -23.42 29.68 23.22
C HIS A 36 -23.21 31.07 23.84
N ALA A 37 -22.58 32.00 23.11
CA ALA A 37 -22.35 33.37 23.56
C ALA A 37 -23.66 34.14 23.81
N ALA A 38 -24.71 33.86 23.02
CA ALA A 38 -26.04 34.43 23.20
C ALA A 38 -26.84 33.80 24.38
N GLY A 39 -26.28 32.80 25.07
CA GLY A 39 -26.96 32.08 26.16
C GLY A 39 -28.05 31.12 25.70
N ALA A 40 -28.28 30.99 24.39
CA ALA A 40 -29.28 30.10 23.80
C ALA A 40 -28.86 28.62 23.89
N LEU A 41 -27.55 28.34 23.94
CA LEU A 41 -27.00 26.99 24.04
C LEU A 41 -26.18 26.85 25.33
N ALA A 42 -26.67 26.09 26.30
CA ALA A 42 -25.92 25.81 27.53
C ALA A 42 -24.72 24.88 27.27
N LEU A 43 -23.67 24.96 28.10
CA LEU A 43 -22.46 24.15 27.95
C LEU A 43 -22.74 22.63 27.87
N PRO A 44 -23.64 22.03 28.69
CA PRO A 44 -23.96 20.60 28.57
C PRO A 44 -24.62 20.24 27.23
N ALA A 45 -25.46 21.14 26.69
CA ALA A 45 -26.10 20.95 25.39
C ALA A 45 -25.08 21.07 24.24
N LEU A 46 -24.14 22.01 24.32
CA LEU A 46 -23.03 22.12 23.36
C LEU A 46 -22.18 20.84 23.35
N VAL A 47 -21.85 20.30 24.52
CA VAL A 47 -21.13 19.02 24.67
C VAL A 47 -21.89 17.87 24.01
N ALA A 48 -23.21 17.80 24.19
CA ALA A 48 -24.04 16.77 23.56
C ALA A 48 -24.05 16.90 22.03
N VAL A 49 -24.24 18.12 21.50
CA VAL A 49 -24.22 18.38 20.04
C VAL A 49 -22.88 18.00 19.43
N LEU A 50 -21.77 18.37 20.08
CA LEU A 50 -20.43 18.04 19.59
C LEU A 50 -20.16 16.54 19.63
N THR A 51 -20.63 15.84 20.68
CA THR A 51 -20.47 14.38 20.78
C THR A 51 -21.26 13.67 19.68
N GLN A 52 -22.52 14.04 19.48
CA GLN A 52 -23.36 13.49 18.41
C GLN A 52 -22.76 13.76 17.03
N LEU A 53 -22.23 14.95 16.80
CA LEU A 53 -21.61 15.30 15.52
C LEU A 53 -20.35 14.46 15.24
N ILE A 54 -19.54 14.17 16.26
CA ILE A 54 -18.39 13.25 16.12
C ILE A 54 -18.90 11.85 15.76
N GLU A 55 -19.88 11.33 16.50
CA GLU A 55 -20.43 9.99 16.27
C GLU A 55 -21.03 9.85 14.87
N GLU A 56 -21.86 10.79 14.42
CA GLU A 56 -22.45 10.80 13.08
C GLU A 56 -21.38 10.91 11.98
N THR A 57 -20.34 11.72 12.21
CA THR A 57 -19.26 11.90 11.24
C THR A 57 -18.40 10.65 11.12
N GLU A 58 -18.03 10.02 12.24
CA GLU A 58 -17.29 8.75 12.24
C GLU A 58 -18.12 7.60 11.67
N GLU A 59 -19.42 7.54 11.97
CA GLU A 59 -20.30 6.54 11.38
C GLU A 59 -20.36 6.71 9.85
N ARG A 60 -20.46 7.94 9.35
CA ARG A 60 -20.40 8.20 7.90
C ARG A 60 -19.05 7.83 7.31
N LEU A 61 -17.94 8.22 7.94
CA LEU A 61 -16.58 7.94 7.45
C LEU A 61 -16.22 6.45 7.49
N SER A 62 -16.76 5.69 8.45
CA SER A 62 -16.61 4.23 8.49
C SER A 62 -17.35 3.53 7.34
N LYS A 63 -18.44 4.14 6.82
CA LYS A 63 -19.17 3.65 5.63
C LYS A 63 -18.49 4.05 4.32
N VAL A 64 -17.63 5.06 4.33
CA VAL A 64 -16.85 5.49 3.16
C VAL A 64 -15.58 4.65 3.09
N SER A 65 -15.51 3.78 2.08
CA SER A 65 -14.40 2.86 1.90
C SER A 65 -13.78 2.94 0.52
N PHE A 66 -12.47 2.74 0.48
CA PHE A 66 -11.63 2.72 -0.71
C PHE A 66 -11.24 1.28 -1.01
N ARG A 67 -10.98 0.97 -2.29
CA ARG A 67 -10.42 -0.32 -2.67
C ARG A 67 -8.93 -0.35 -2.31
N GLY A 68 -8.54 -1.21 -1.37
CA GLY A 68 -7.14 -1.52 -1.10
C GLY A 68 -6.62 -2.68 -1.95
N LEU A 69 -5.54 -3.31 -1.50
CA LEU A 69 -4.84 -4.37 -2.22
C LEU A 69 -5.67 -5.67 -2.29
N ARG A 70 -6.34 -6.03 -1.19
CA ARG A 70 -7.18 -7.24 -1.07
C ARG A 70 -8.52 -6.98 -0.39
N ARG A 71 -8.61 -5.94 0.44
CA ARG A 71 -9.83 -5.56 1.17
C ARG A 71 -10.14 -4.09 0.99
N GLN A 72 -11.33 -3.69 1.40
CA GLN A 72 -11.70 -2.28 1.46
C GLN A 72 -11.06 -1.61 2.68
N VAL A 73 -10.69 -0.35 2.54
CA VAL A 73 -10.02 0.47 3.56
C VAL A 73 -10.91 1.67 3.87
N SER A 74 -11.23 1.90 5.14
CA SER A 74 -12.10 3.02 5.52
C SER A 74 -11.36 4.37 5.40
N ALA A 75 -12.11 5.44 5.18
CA ALA A 75 -11.55 6.79 5.19
C ALA A 75 -10.92 7.16 6.54
N SER A 76 -11.49 6.67 7.65
CA SER A 76 -10.97 6.86 9.00
C SER A 76 -9.61 6.18 9.19
N GLU A 77 -9.42 4.99 8.62
CA GLU A 77 -8.13 4.30 8.65
C GLU A 77 -7.06 5.03 7.85
N LEU A 78 -7.38 5.48 6.62
CA LEU A 78 -6.43 6.28 5.83
C LEU A 78 -6.05 7.60 6.51
N HIS A 79 -6.97 8.20 7.27
CA HIS A 79 -6.67 9.38 8.08
C HIS A 79 -5.74 9.05 9.26
N THR A 80 -6.01 7.95 9.96
CA THR A 80 -5.20 7.49 11.10
C THR A 80 -3.78 7.10 10.66
N SER A 81 -3.64 6.57 9.44
CA SER A 81 -2.36 6.30 8.77
C SER A 81 -1.68 7.56 8.20
N GLY A 82 -2.22 8.76 8.41
CA GLY A 82 -1.62 10.01 7.92
C GLY A 82 -1.67 10.19 6.40
N ILE A 83 -2.43 9.36 5.67
CA ILE A 83 -2.54 9.40 4.21
C ILE A 83 -3.56 10.45 3.77
N LEU A 84 -4.70 10.52 4.48
CA LEU A 84 -5.71 11.55 4.26
C LEU A 84 -5.55 12.68 5.27
N GLY A 85 -5.41 13.89 4.74
CA GLY A 85 -5.43 15.11 5.55
C GLY A 85 -6.81 15.36 6.20
N PRO A 86 -6.85 16.12 7.30
CA PRO A 86 -8.09 16.44 8.01
C PRO A 86 -9.11 17.18 7.13
N GLU A 87 -8.65 17.99 6.18
CA GLU A 87 -9.52 18.73 5.24
C GLU A 87 -10.17 17.80 4.23
N THR A 88 -9.39 16.92 3.58
CA THR A 88 -9.92 15.94 2.62
C THR A 88 -10.93 14.98 3.27
N LEU A 89 -10.67 14.58 4.52
CA LEU A 89 -11.60 13.74 5.28
C LEU A 89 -12.91 14.48 5.55
N ARG A 90 -12.84 15.78 5.88
CA ARG A 90 -14.02 16.63 6.08
C ARG A 90 -14.79 16.80 4.78
N ASP A 91 -14.11 17.03 3.67
CA ASP A 91 -14.73 17.16 2.34
C ASP A 91 -15.48 15.89 1.93
N LEU A 92 -14.86 14.72 2.17
CA LEU A 92 -15.48 13.41 1.96
C LEU A 92 -16.71 13.23 2.85
N ALA A 93 -16.61 13.61 4.12
CA ALA A 93 -17.74 13.54 5.03
C ALA A 93 -18.88 14.43 4.52
N GLN A 94 -18.59 15.68 4.17
CA GLN A 94 -19.60 16.65 3.70
C GLN A 94 -20.15 16.33 2.30
N GLY A 95 -19.53 15.41 1.56
CA GLY A 95 -19.91 15.05 0.19
C GLY A 95 -19.48 16.08 -0.85
N THR A 96 -18.57 17.01 -0.50
CA THR A 96 -18.04 18.02 -1.42
C THR A 96 -16.98 17.46 -2.36
N LYS A 97 -16.28 16.40 -1.93
CA LYS A 97 -15.39 15.60 -2.78
C LYS A 97 -15.93 14.20 -2.96
N THR A 98 -15.76 13.66 -4.17
CA THR A 98 -16.17 12.28 -4.48
C THR A 98 -15.08 11.27 -4.10
N LEU A 99 -15.48 10.01 -3.91
CA LEU A 99 -14.54 8.91 -3.68
C LEU A 99 -13.54 8.75 -4.84
N GLN A 100 -13.99 8.95 -6.08
CA GLN A 100 -13.14 8.86 -7.27
C GLN A 100 -12.07 9.94 -7.26
N GLU A 101 -12.44 11.20 -7.02
CA GLU A 101 -11.48 12.31 -6.94
C GLU A 101 -10.38 12.06 -5.90
N VAL A 102 -10.75 11.55 -4.72
CA VAL A 102 -9.76 11.27 -3.66
C VAL A 102 -8.88 10.07 -4.01
N THR A 103 -9.43 9.06 -4.68
CA THR A 103 -8.66 7.88 -5.12
C THR A 103 -7.65 8.23 -6.22
N GLU A 104 -7.99 9.20 -7.08
CA GLU A 104 -7.13 9.67 -8.17
C GLU A 104 -6.01 10.60 -7.70
N MET A 105 -6.05 11.10 -6.47
CA MET A 105 -4.95 11.87 -5.89
C MET A 105 -3.68 11.01 -5.79
N ASP A 106 -2.57 11.44 -6.39
CA ASP A 106 -1.29 10.71 -6.36
C ASP A 106 -0.83 10.37 -4.94
N SER A 107 -1.09 11.26 -3.98
CA SER A 107 -0.78 11.06 -2.56
C SER A 107 -1.53 9.90 -1.94
N VAL A 108 -2.73 9.56 -2.43
CA VAL A 108 -3.57 8.46 -1.91
C VAL A 108 -3.35 7.20 -2.73
N LYS A 109 -3.31 7.33 -4.06
CA LYS A 109 -3.08 6.22 -5.00
C LYS A 109 -1.79 5.46 -4.70
N ARG A 110 -0.71 6.18 -4.35
CA ARG A 110 0.56 5.58 -3.90
C ARG A 110 0.39 4.59 -2.74
N TYR A 111 -0.51 4.87 -1.81
CA TYR A 111 -0.70 4.02 -0.64
C TYR A 111 -1.78 2.95 -0.84
N LEU A 112 -2.77 3.19 -1.69
CA LEU A 112 -3.79 2.19 -2.03
C LEU A 112 -3.27 1.13 -3.00
N GLU A 113 -2.52 1.55 -4.04
CA GLU A 113 -2.10 0.67 -5.15
C GLU A 113 -0.58 0.53 -5.30
N GLY A 114 0.22 1.46 -4.75
CA GLY A 114 1.67 1.53 -4.99
C GLY A 114 2.06 2.39 -6.20
N THR A 115 3.38 2.56 -6.41
CA THR A 115 3.98 3.39 -7.47
C THR A 115 4.44 2.59 -8.70
N SER A 116 3.78 1.44 -8.96
CA SER A 116 4.15 0.46 -9.99
C SER A 116 5.44 -0.32 -9.66
N CYS A 117 5.47 -1.59 -10.06
CA CYS A 117 6.59 -2.52 -9.91
C CYS A 117 7.15 -2.88 -11.29
N ILE A 118 8.25 -3.64 -11.34
CA ILE A 118 8.76 -4.21 -12.59
C ILE A 118 7.70 -5.18 -13.12
N ALA A 119 6.94 -4.75 -14.11
CA ALA A 119 5.75 -5.43 -14.62
C ALA A 119 6.07 -6.55 -15.63
N GLY A 120 7.18 -6.41 -16.35
CA GLY A 120 7.53 -7.30 -17.44
C GLY A 120 8.88 -6.96 -18.05
N VAL A 121 9.12 -7.51 -19.22
CA VAL A 121 10.32 -7.22 -20.01
C VAL A 121 9.96 -6.66 -21.39
N LEU A 122 10.88 -5.85 -21.93
CA LEU A 122 10.90 -5.45 -23.33
C LEU A 122 12.07 -6.17 -23.99
N VAL A 123 11.78 -6.93 -25.04
CA VAL A 123 12.75 -7.73 -25.77
C VAL A 123 12.82 -7.22 -27.21
N PRO A 124 14.01 -7.08 -27.83
CA PRO A 124 14.11 -6.74 -29.24
C PRO A 124 13.36 -7.75 -30.11
N ALA A 125 12.44 -7.26 -30.95
CA ALA A 125 11.72 -8.11 -31.88
C ALA A 125 12.68 -8.67 -32.94
N LYS A 126 12.56 -9.96 -33.26
CA LYS A 126 13.41 -10.61 -34.27
C LYS A 126 13.11 -10.12 -35.69
N ASP A 127 11.88 -9.67 -35.92
CA ASP A 127 11.36 -9.40 -37.27
C ASP A 127 11.64 -7.96 -37.74
N GLU A 128 11.84 -7.02 -36.81
CA GLU A 128 12.03 -5.59 -37.11
C GLU A 128 13.06 -4.94 -36.18
N PRO A 129 14.19 -4.45 -36.73
CA PRO A 129 15.18 -3.72 -35.95
C PRO A 129 14.60 -2.46 -35.31
N GLY A 130 14.73 -2.34 -33.98
CA GLY A 130 14.24 -1.19 -33.21
C GLY A 130 12.85 -1.36 -32.61
N ARG A 131 12.08 -2.38 -33.02
CA ARG A 131 10.81 -2.73 -32.37
C ARG A 131 11.08 -3.54 -31.10
N GLN A 132 10.40 -3.19 -30.02
CA GLN A 132 10.45 -3.93 -28.75
C GLN A 132 9.15 -4.75 -28.61
N GLU A 133 9.27 -6.04 -28.31
CA GLU A 133 8.17 -6.92 -27.94
C GLU A 133 7.98 -6.88 -26.42
N LYS A 134 6.76 -6.56 -25.99
CA LYS A 134 6.34 -6.56 -24.59
C LYS A 134 5.96 -7.96 -24.16
N MET A 135 6.53 -8.43 -23.05
CA MET A 135 6.22 -9.74 -22.47
C MET A 135 6.04 -9.68 -20.96
N SER A 136 5.20 -10.57 -20.43
CA SER A 136 5.18 -10.84 -18.99
C SER A 136 6.47 -11.55 -18.56
N ILE A 137 6.80 -11.49 -17.27
CA ILE A 137 7.99 -12.17 -16.72
C ILE A 137 7.89 -13.69 -16.95
N SER A 138 6.71 -14.28 -16.76
CA SER A 138 6.47 -15.70 -17.02
C SER A 138 6.69 -16.05 -18.48
N GLN A 139 6.19 -15.24 -19.42
CA GLN A 139 6.41 -15.47 -20.85
C GLN A 139 7.89 -15.40 -21.23
N ALA A 140 8.61 -14.43 -20.67
CA ALA A 140 10.05 -14.30 -20.88
C ALA A 140 10.84 -15.50 -20.31
N MET A 141 10.40 -16.05 -19.18
CA MET A 141 10.94 -17.28 -18.61
C MET A 141 10.70 -18.48 -19.55
N TRP A 142 9.45 -18.68 -20.00
CA TRP A 142 9.09 -19.79 -20.88
C TRP A 142 9.78 -19.72 -22.25
N LYS A 143 9.98 -18.52 -22.80
CA LYS A 143 10.74 -18.31 -24.05
C LYS A 143 12.27 -18.40 -23.86
N GLY A 144 12.75 -18.64 -22.62
CA GLY A 144 14.18 -18.76 -22.30
C GLY A 144 14.96 -17.43 -22.33
N VAL A 145 14.25 -16.30 -22.38
CA VAL A 145 14.83 -14.96 -22.34
C VAL A 145 15.29 -14.61 -20.92
N LEU A 146 14.49 -14.99 -19.91
CA LEU A 146 14.88 -14.91 -18.51
C LEU A 146 15.18 -16.30 -17.94
N ARG A 147 16.22 -16.37 -17.11
CA ARG A 147 16.49 -17.59 -16.34
C ARG A 147 15.36 -17.83 -15.33
N PRO A 148 14.97 -19.09 -15.07
CA PRO A 148 13.89 -19.41 -14.13
C PRO A 148 14.07 -18.79 -12.74
N GLY A 149 15.30 -18.77 -12.22
CA GLY A 149 15.62 -18.14 -10.94
C GLY A 149 15.34 -16.64 -10.92
N THR A 150 15.82 -15.90 -11.92
CA THR A 150 15.59 -14.45 -12.04
C THR A 150 14.11 -14.12 -12.21
N ALA A 151 13.41 -14.88 -13.05
CA ALA A 151 11.98 -14.71 -13.28
C ALA A 151 11.15 -14.94 -12.00
N LEU A 152 11.45 -16.01 -11.26
CA LEU A 152 10.78 -16.30 -9.99
C LEU A 152 10.93 -15.16 -8.99
N VAL A 153 12.15 -14.63 -8.83
CA VAL A 153 12.41 -13.53 -7.89
C VAL A 153 11.63 -12.26 -8.25
N LEU A 154 11.53 -11.93 -9.55
CA LEU A 154 10.73 -10.78 -9.99
C LEU A 154 9.22 -11.01 -9.81
N LEU A 155 8.73 -12.22 -10.06
CA LEU A 155 7.32 -12.59 -9.83
C LEU A 155 6.96 -12.58 -8.33
N GLU A 156 7.86 -13.05 -7.45
CA GLU A 156 7.69 -12.96 -6.00
C GLU A 156 7.61 -11.49 -5.55
N ALA A 157 8.44 -10.61 -6.12
CA ALA A 157 8.36 -9.18 -5.85
C ALA A 157 7.03 -8.57 -6.32
N GLN A 158 6.49 -8.98 -7.47
CA GLN A 158 5.15 -8.58 -7.90
C GLN A 158 4.07 -9.04 -6.91
N ALA A 159 4.08 -10.31 -6.53
CA ALA A 159 3.13 -10.88 -5.58
C ALA A 159 3.20 -10.18 -4.20
N ALA A 160 4.41 -9.90 -3.71
CA ALA A 160 4.63 -9.22 -2.42
C ALA A 160 4.34 -7.72 -2.44
N THR A 161 4.23 -7.09 -3.62
CA THR A 161 3.91 -5.66 -3.77
C THR A 161 2.44 -5.39 -4.08
N GLY A 162 1.64 -6.45 -4.24
CA GLY A 162 0.19 -6.38 -4.33
C GLY A 162 -0.40 -7.26 -5.41
N PHE A 163 0.20 -7.32 -6.60
CA PHE A 163 -0.44 -7.96 -7.75
C PHE A 163 0.60 -8.54 -8.70
N VAL A 164 0.27 -9.68 -9.29
CA VAL A 164 0.93 -10.16 -10.49
C VAL A 164 0.42 -9.34 -11.68
N ILE A 165 1.35 -8.85 -12.49
CA ILE A 165 1.02 -7.92 -13.57
C ILE A 165 1.07 -8.65 -14.92
N ASP A 166 0.00 -8.54 -15.69
CA ASP A 166 0.01 -8.83 -17.12
C ASP A 166 0.22 -7.50 -17.88
N PRO A 167 1.45 -7.21 -18.36
CA PRO A 167 1.74 -5.96 -19.05
C PRO A 167 1.11 -5.90 -20.45
N VAL A 168 0.74 -7.04 -21.04
CA VAL A 168 0.13 -7.09 -22.40
C VAL A 168 -1.34 -6.68 -22.32
N ARG A 169 -2.05 -7.16 -21.30
CA ARG A 169 -3.47 -6.82 -21.08
C ARG A 169 -3.68 -5.67 -20.11
N ASN A 170 -2.60 -5.13 -19.54
CA ASN A 170 -2.61 -4.12 -18.48
C ASN A 170 -3.49 -4.51 -17.28
N GLN A 171 -3.35 -5.76 -16.82
CA GLN A 171 -4.14 -6.32 -15.72
C GLN A 171 -3.31 -6.48 -14.45
N LYS A 172 -3.93 -6.20 -13.32
CA LYS A 172 -3.40 -6.48 -11.97
C LYS A 172 -4.22 -7.62 -11.39
N LEU A 173 -3.57 -8.75 -11.10
CA LEU A 173 -4.23 -9.99 -10.70
C LEU A 173 -3.68 -10.48 -9.35
N SER A 174 -4.51 -11.15 -8.56
CA SER A 174 -4.01 -12.00 -7.47
C SER A 174 -3.21 -13.18 -8.04
N VAL A 175 -2.47 -13.89 -7.18
CA VAL A 175 -1.72 -15.07 -7.65
C VAL A 175 -2.67 -16.15 -8.21
N GLU A 176 -3.80 -16.39 -7.54
CA GLU A 176 -4.80 -17.35 -7.99
C GLU A 176 -5.43 -16.93 -9.33
N GLU A 177 -5.77 -15.66 -9.48
CA GLU A 177 -6.32 -15.11 -10.72
C GLU A 177 -5.29 -15.18 -11.87
N ALA A 178 -4.02 -14.91 -11.59
CA ALA A 178 -2.94 -14.98 -12.57
C ALA A 178 -2.70 -16.41 -13.08
N VAL A 179 -2.80 -17.40 -12.21
CA VAL A 179 -2.73 -18.82 -12.59
C VAL A 179 -3.95 -19.21 -13.42
N ALA A 180 -5.16 -18.84 -12.99
CA ALA A 180 -6.39 -19.11 -13.73
C ALA A 180 -6.41 -18.46 -15.12
N ALA A 181 -5.85 -17.26 -15.25
CA ALA A 181 -5.72 -16.53 -16.52
C ALA A 181 -4.54 -17.00 -17.39
N GLY A 182 -3.71 -17.93 -16.90
CA GLY A 182 -2.52 -18.43 -17.59
C GLY A 182 -1.37 -17.42 -17.71
N VAL A 183 -1.39 -16.35 -16.91
CA VAL A 183 -0.30 -15.36 -16.83
C VAL A 183 0.91 -15.94 -16.10
N VAL A 184 0.67 -16.86 -15.16
CA VAL A 184 1.67 -17.60 -14.41
C VAL A 184 1.40 -19.10 -14.54
N GLY A 185 2.45 -19.91 -14.64
CA GLY A 185 2.34 -21.37 -14.64
C GLY A 185 2.01 -21.92 -13.24
N GLY A 186 1.20 -22.98 -13.19
CA GLY A 186 0.76 -23.60 -11.93
C GLY A 186 1.92 -24.11 -11.06
N GLU A 187 3.07 -24.41 -11.67
CA GLU A 187 4.30 -24.82 -10.98
C GLU A 187 4.89 -23.75 -10.05
N LEU A 188 4.56 -22.47 -10.27
CA LEU A 188 5.02 -21.35 -9.43
C LEU A 188 4.00 -20.97 -8.36
N GLN A 189 2.77 -21.49 -8.42
CA GLN A 189 1.65 -21.05 -7.59
C GLN A 189 1.99 -21.05 -6.09
N GLU A 190 2.48 -22.16 -5.54
CA GLU A 190 2.80 -22.26 -4.12
C GLU A 190 3.84 -21.24 -3.66
N LYS A 191 4.88 -21.02 -4.47
CA LYS A 191 5.94 -20.05 -4.16
C LYS A 191 5.42 -18.62 -4.18
N LEU A 192 4.60 -18.29 -5.17
CA LEU A 192 4.00 -16.96 -5.27
C LEU A 192 2.95 -16.72 -4.20
N LEU A 193 2.15 -17.72 -3.82
CA LEU A 193 1.24 -17.63 -2.69
C LEU A 193 2.00 -17.38 -1.38
N SER A 194 3.19 -17.98 -1.21
CA SER A 194 4.06 -17.69 -0.07
C SER A 194 4.53 -16.23 -0.04
N ALA A 195 4.88 -15.66 -1.20
CA ALA A 195 5.25 -14.26 -1.32
C ALA A 195 4.04 -13.31 -1.16
N GLU A 196 2.86 -13.69 -1.65
CA GLU A 196 1.61 -12.92 -1.52
C GLU A 196 1.16 -12.75 -0.06
N ARG A 197 1.61 -13.63 0.86
CA ARG A 197 1.42 -13.46 2.31
C ARG A 197 2.04 -12.17 2.86
N ALA A 198 3.04 -11.60 2.17
CA ALA A 198 3.55 -10.27 2.51
C ALA A 198 2.49 -9.16 2.34
N VAL A 199 1.41 -9.43 1.60
CA VAL A 199 0.26 -8.54 1.38
C VAL A 199 -0.95 -8.96 2.21
N THR A 200 -1.25 -10.26 2.26
CA THR A 200 -2.45 -10.79 2.94
C THR A 200 -2.25 -11.05 4.43
N GLY A 201 -1.00 -11.14 4.88
CA GLY A 201 -0.61 -11.47 6.24
C GLY A 201 -0.07 -12.89 6.38
N TYR A 202 0.84 -13.06 7.34
CA TYR A 202 1.28 -14.38 7.80
C TYR A 202 0.44 -14.76 9.03
N THR A 203 -0.03 -16.00 9.09
CA THR A 203 -0.73 -16.50 10.28
C THR A 203 0.30 -16.87 11.35
N ASP A 204 0.25 -16.20 12.49
CA ASP A 204 1.04 -16.55 13.67
C ASP A 204 0.54 -17.89 14.25
N PRO A 205 1.38 -18.95 14.32
CA PRO A 205 0.97 -20.27 14.79
C PRO A 205 0.55 -20.29 16.27
N TYR A 206 0.96 -19.31 17.08
CA TYR A 206 0.65 -19.27 18.50
C TYR A 206 -0.65 -18.50 18.81
N THR A 207 -0.93 -17.44 18.05
CA THR A 207 -2.07 -16.54 18.32
C THR A 207 -3.20 -16.68 17.29
N GLY A 208 -2.92 -17.28 16.14
CA GLY A 208 -3.83 -17.31 14.99
C GLY A 208 -4.04 -15.96 14.30
N GLN A 209 -3.35 -14.91 14.77
CA GLN A 209 -3.48 -13.55 14.22
C GLN A 209 -2.69 -13.39 12.92
N GLN A 210 -3.15 -12.50 12.06
CA GLN A 210 -2.40 -12.07 10.87
C GLN A 210 -1.33 -11.07 11.29
N ILE A 211 -0.08 -11.39 10.98
CA ILE A 211 1.09 -10.55 11.24
C ILE A 211 1.73 -10.10 9.94
N SER A 212 2.43 -8.96 10.00
CA SER A 212 3.17 -8.40 8.87
C SER A 212 4.37 -9.26 8.45
N LEU A 213 4.86 -9.04 7.24
CA LEU A 213 6.12 -9.64 6.75
C LEU A 213 7.27 -9.44 7.75
N PHE A 214 7.41 -8.23 8.28
CA PHE A 214 8.48 -7.91 9.22
C PHE A 214 8.35 -8.64 10.56
N GLN A 215 7.12 -8.75 11.09
CA GLN A 215 6.87 -9.52 12.30
C GLN A 215 7.08 -11.02 12.07
N ALA A 216 6.73 -11.53 10.89
CA ALA A 216 7.02 -12.92 10.51
C ALA A 216 8.53 -13.18 10.44
N MET A 217 9.32 -12.22 9.94
CA MET A 217 10.79 -12.30 9.97
C MET A 217 11.33 -12.33 11.40
N LYS A 218 10.84 -11.46 12.29
CA LYS A 218 11.25 -11.44 13.71
C LYS A 218 10.89 -12.73 14.48
N LYS A 219 9.93 -13.49 13.98
CA LYS A 219 9.48 -14.77 14.55
C LYS A 219 10.02 -15.99 13.80
N ASP A 220 10.98 -15.80 12.89
CA ASP A 220 11.58 -16.86 12.07
C ASP A 220 10.58 -17.70 11.26
N LEU A 221 9.41 -17.13 10.93
CA LEU A 221 8.39 -17.79 10.09
C LEU A 221 8.73 -17.71 8.59
N ILE A 222 9.69 -16.85 8.24
CA ILE A 222 10.21 -16.68 6.89
C ILE A 222 11.72 -16.50 6.97
N VAL A 223 12.43 -17.05 5.99
CA VAL A 223 13.88 -16.89 5.85
C VAL A 223 14.23 -15.41 5.74
N ARG A 224 15.19 -14.94 6.53
CA ARG A 224 15.52 -13.51 6.69
C ARG A 224 15.87 -12.85 5.36
N GLU A 225 16.73 -13.46 4.56
CA GLU A 225 17.17 -12.92 3.26
C GLU A 225 16.01 -12.80 2.27
N HIS A 226 15.11 -13.79 2.28
CA HIS A 226 13.90 -13.74 1.47
C HIS A 226 12.96 -12.61 1.93
N GLY A 227 12.77 -12.46 3.24
CA GLY A 227 11.96 -11.38 3.82
C GLY A 227 12.52 -9.98 3.52
N ILE A 228 13.84 -9.78 3.66
CA ILE A 228 14.52 -8.52 3.31
C ILE A 228 14.23 -8.14 1.86
N ARG A 229 14.35 -9.10 0.93
CA ARG A 229 14.09 -8.87 -0.49
C ARG A 229 12.65 -8.42 -0.78
N LEU A 230 11.66 -9.05 -0.16
CA LEU A 230 10.25 -8.69 -0.32
C LEU A 230 9.97 -7.30 0.28
N LEU A 231 10.56 -7.00 1.44
CA LEU A 231 10.41 -5.72 2.12
C LEU A 231 11.02 -4.56 1.32
N GLU A 232 12.19 -4.79 0.72
CA GLU A 232 12.83 -3.83 -0.17
C GLU A 232 11.94 -3.50 -1.39
N ALA A 233 11.32 -4.53 -1.99
CA ALA A 233 10.38 -4.35 -3.09
C ALA A 233 9.14 -3.54 -2.66
N GLN A 234 8.60 -3.78 -1.46
CA GLN A 234 7.48 -2.99 -0.92
C GLN A 234 7.87 -1.51 -0.74
N ILE A 235 9.00 -1.23 -0.08
CA ILE A 235 9.46 0.14 0.16
C ILE A 235 9.70 0.89 -1.15
N ALA A 236 10.37 0.25 -2.10
CA ALA A 236 10.64 0.80 -3.43
C ALA A 236 9.38 1.15 -4.23
N THR A 237 8.27 0.46 -3.95
CA THR A 237 7.00 0.59 -4.71
C THR A 237 5.93 1.37 -3.95
N GLY A 238 6.29 2.09 -2.90
CA GLY A 238 5.40 3.07 -2.26
C GLY A 238 5.44 3.09 -0.73
N GLY A 239 5.86 2.00 -0.09
CA GLY A 239 5.87 1.86 1.37
C GLY A 239 5.55 0.43 1.83
N VAL A 240 5.71 0.19 3.14
CA VAL A 240 5.46 -1.11 3.79
C VAL A 240 3.96 -1.41 3.77
N ILE A 241 3.58 -2.67 3.57
CA ILE A 241 2.17 -3.07 3.51
C ILE A 241 1.64 -3.46 4.89
N ASP A 242 0.49 -2.90 5.26
CA ASP A 242 -0.31 -3.35 6.39
C ASP A 242 -1.24 -4.49 5.94
N PRO A 243 -1.03 -5.74 6.42
CA PRO A 243 -1.86 -6.87 6.01
C PRO A 243 -3.27 -6.84 6.62
N VAL A 244 -3.46 -6.16 7.75
CA VAL A 244 -4.76 -6.06 8.44
C VAL A 244 -5.67 -5.09 7.70
N HIS A 245 -5.13 -3.92 7.35
CA HIS A 245 -5.87 -2.84 6.69
C HIS A 245 -5.67 -2.79 5.18
N SER A 246 -4.91 -3.72 4.60
CA SER A 246 -4.79 -3.96 3.15
C SER A 246 -4.37 -2.74 2.32
N HIS A 247 -3.52 -1.87 2.86
CA HIS A 247 -2.92 -0.73 2.16
C HIS A 247 -1.47 -0.54 2.61
N ARG A 248 -0.73 0.27 1.87
CA ARG A 248 0.63 0.66 2.24
C ARG A 248 0.58 1.79 3.26
N VAL A 249 1.49 1.76 4.21
CA VAL A 249 1.64 2.81 5.21
C VAL A 249 2.96 3.56 5.04
N PRO A 250 2.99 4.86 5.38
CA PRO A 250 4.23 5.61 5.56
C PRO A 250 5.19 4.94 6.56
N VAL A 251 6.49 5.22 6.44
CA VAL A 251 7.54 4.58 7.27
C VAL A 251 7.36 4.87 8.76
N ASP A 252 7.00 6.11 9.11
CA ASP A 252 6.73 6.54 10.48
C ASP A 252 5.53 5.79 11.09
N VAL A 253 4.48 5.56 10.30
CA VAL A 253 3.33 4.76 10.72
C VAL A 253 3.70 3.27 10.82
N ALA A 254 4.53 2.77 9.91
CA ALA A 254 5.04 1.40 9.96
C ALA A 254 5.84 1.14 11.24
N TYR A 255 6.64 2.11 11.71
CA TYR A 255 7.34 2.04 12.99
C TYR A 255 6.37 1.98 14.18
N GLN A 256 5.37 2.85 14.21
CA GLN A 256 4.38 2.87 15.29
C GLN A 256 3.58 1.57 15.39
N ARG A 257 3.30 0.93 14.26
CA ARG A 257 2.58 -0.35 14.17
C ARG A 257 3.48 -1.58 14.32
N GLY A 258 4.80 -1.39 14.40
CA GLY A 258 5.77 -2.49 14.50
C GLY A 258 5.86 -3.34 13.24
N TYR A 259 5.49 -2.78 12.08
CA TYR A 259 5.66 -3.42 10.75
C TYR A 259 7.00 -3.12 10.12
N PHE A 260 7.78 -2.23 10.73
CA PHE A 260 9.13 -1.87 10.33
C PHE A 260 9.86 -1.28 11.55
N ASP A 261 11.18 -1.16 11.50
CA ASP A 261 11.96 -0.43 12.51
C ASP A 261 13.20 0.24 11.94
N GLU A 262 13.84 1.08 12.76
CA GLU A 262 15.03 1.83 12.36
C GLU A 262 16.23 0.92 12.05
N GLU A 263 16.35 -0.23 12.73
CA GLU A 263 17.42 -1.18 12.50
C GLU A 263 17.33 -1.76 11.08
N MET A 264 16.14 -2.24 10.71
CA MET A 264 15.91 -2.75 9.36
C MET A 264 16.04 -1.65 8.31
N ASN A 265 15.65 -0.40 8.62
CA ASN A 265 15.86 0.71 7.70
C ASN A 265 17.35 0.94 7.40
N ARG A 266 18.22 0.88 8.42
CA ARG A 266 19.67 0.97 8.21
C ARG A 266 20.22 -0.19 7.38
N VAL A 267 19.70 -1.41 7.59
CA VAL A 267 20.07 -2.58 6.78
C VAL A 267 19.73 -2.36 5.31
N LEU A 268 18.53 -1.85 5.01
CA LEU A 268 18.10 -1.61 3.63
C LEU A 268 18.78 -0.40 2.97
N GLU A 269 19.26 0.57 3.76
CA GLU A 269 20.03 1.71 3.26
C GLU A 269 21.48 1.33 2.90
N ASP A 270 22.03 0.30 3.53
CA ASP A 270 23.38 -0.20 3.25
C ASP A 270 23.39 -1.21 2.08
N PRO A 271 23.97 -0.86 0.91
CA PRO A 271 24.03 -1.74 -0.26
C PRO A 271 25.11 -2.83 -0.10
N SER A 272 25.08 -3.54 1.02
CA SER A 272 25.82 -4.78 1.26
C SER A 272 25.27 -5.92 0.40
N ASP A 273 25.98 -7.05 0.33
CA ASP A 273 25.54 -8.19 -0.48
C ASP A 273 24.24 -8.82 0.04
N ASP A 274 23.91 -8.64 1.32
CA ASP A 274 22.70 -9.17 1.94
C ASP A 274 21.41 -8.49 1.42
N THR A 275 21.51 -7.30 0.84
CA THR A 275 20.36 -6.55 0.28
C THR A 275 20.24 -6.67 -1.24
N LYS A 276 21.28 -7.17 -1.93
CA LYS A 276 21.30 -7.31 -3.40
C LYS A 276 20.62 -8.60 -3.86
N GLY A 277 19.32 -8.71 -3.55
CA GLY A 277 18.53 -9.90 -3.82
C GLY A 277 18.05 -10.09 -5.26
N PHE A 278 18.31 -9.12 -6.15
CA PHE A 278 17.85 -9.12 -7.54
C PHE A 278 19.02 -9.18 -8.52
N PHE A 279 18.81 -9.82 -9.67
CA PHE A 279 19.84 -10.01 -10.69
C PHE A 279 19.48 -9.26 -11.96
N ASP A 280 20.39 -8.44 -12.49
CA ASP A 280 20.22 -7.80 -13.79
C ASP A 280 20.69 -8.73 -14.92
N PRO A 281 19.80 -9.19 -15.82
CA PRO A 281 20.16 -10.06 -16.94
C PRO A 281 21.13 -9.43 -17.95
N ASN A 282 21.21 -8.09 -18.03
CA ASN A 282 22.06 -7.42 -19.00
C ASN A 282 23.51 -7.29 -18.54
N THR A 283 23.70 -6.88 -17.28
CA THR A 283 25.04 -6.62 -16.71
C THR A 283 25.59 -7.80 -15.91
N HIS A 284 24.75 -8.80 -15.60
CA HIS A 284 25.08 -9.94 -14.75
C HIS A 284 25.48 -9.56 -13.31
N GLU A 285 24.97 -8.43 -12.82
CA GLU A 285 25.21 -7.93 -11.46
C GLU A 285 24.05 -8.25 -10.51
N ASN A 286 24.38 -8.48 -9.24
CA ASN A 286 23.38 -8.46 -8.17
C ASN A 286 23.13 -7.01 -7.74
N LEU A 287 21.86 -6.65 -7.65
CA LEU A 287 21.38 -5.30 -7.37
C LEU A 287 20.27 -5.37 -6.32
N THR A 288 20.03 -4.22 -5.69
CA THR A 288 18.81 -4.01 -4.91
C THR A 288 17.62 -3.77 -5.86
N TYR A 289 16.39 -3.98 -5.41
CA TYR A 289 15.20 -3.71 -6.20
C TYR A 289 15.13 -2.27 -6.70
N VAL A 290 15.48 -1.29 -5.86
CA VAL A 290 15.49 0.14 -6.26
C VAL A 290 16.47 0.38 -7.40
N GLN A 291 17.65 -0.23 -7.33
CA GLN A 291 18.67 -0.12 -8.39
C GLN A 291 18.18 -0.73 -9.70
N LEU A 292 17.56 -1.92 -9.65
CA LEU A 292 17.02 -2.57 -10.84
C LEU A 292 15.84 -1.78 -11.43
N LEU A 293 14.93 -1.28 -10.58
CA LEU A 293 13.78 -0.46 -11.01
C LEU A 293 14.22 0.82 -11.71
N ARG A 294 15.34 1.44 -11.30
CA ARG A 294 15.92 2.61 -11.98
C ARG A 294 16.49 2.30 -13.37
N ARG A 295 16.83 1.04 -13.64
CA ARG A 295 17.26 0.58 -14.98
C ARG A 295 16.06 0.23 -15.88
N CYS A 296 14.84 0.18 -15.35
CA CYS A 296 13.63 -0.05 -16.13
C CYS A 296 13.19 1.21 -16.89
N VAL A 297 12.52 1.00 -18.01
CA VAL A 297 11.89 2.05 -18.80
C VAL A 297 10.38 2.00 -18.60
N ARG A 298 9.71 3.16 -18.67
CA ARG A 298 8.25 3.19 -18.65
C ARG A 298 7.70 2.89 -20.03
N ASP A 299 6.77 1.95 -20.08
CA ASP A 299 6.00 1.69 -21.27
C ASP A 299 5.08 2.88 -21.60
N PRO A 300 5.11 3.45 -22.82
CA PRO A 300 4.34 4.64 -23.16
C PRO A 300 2.82 4.41 -23.13
N ASP A 301 2.36 3.18 -23.40
CA ASP A 301 0.92 2.87 -23.48
C ASP A 301 0.31 2.64 -22.10
N THR A 302 1.03 1.95 -21.22
CA THR A 302 0.50 1.50 -19.91
C THR A 302 1.09 2.25 -18.72
N GLY A 303 2.23 2.93 -18.90
CA GLY A 303 2.98 3.56 -17.81
C GLY A 303 3.69 2.57 -16.87
N LEU A 304 3.65 1.27 -17.17
CA LEU A 304 4.28 0.22 -16.37
C LEU A 304 5.81 0.25 -16.52
N TYR A 305 6.54 -0.10 -15.46
CA TYR A 305 7.99 -0.25 -15.54
C TYR A 305 8.35 -1.59 -16.16
N MET A 306 9.14 -1.54 -17.22
CA MET A 306 9.56 -2.70 -17.98
C MET A 306 11.08 -2.79 -17.98
N LEU A 307 11.60 -3.98 -17.70
CA LEU A 307 13.02 -4.26 -17.80
C LEU A 307 13.39 -4.47 -19.28
N GLN A 308 14.18 -3.56 -19.83
CA GLN A 308 14.65 -3.69 -21.21
C GLN A 308 15.79 -4.70 -21.26
N LEU A 309 15.68 -5.70 -22.12
CA LEU A 309 16.71 -6.70 -22.35
C LEU A 309 17.44 -6.39 -23.67
N ALA A 310 18.76 -6.57 -23.67
CA ALA A 310 19.61 -6.34 -24.84
C ALA A 310 19.84 -7.61 -25.65
#